data_AF-A0A0R2B3J9-F1
#
_entry.id   AF-A0A0R2B3J9-F1
#
_cell.length_a   1.000
_cell.length_b   1.000
_cell.length_c   1.000
_cell.angle_alpha   90.00
_cell.angle_beta   90.00
_cell.angle_gamma   90.00
#
_symmetry.space_group_name_H-M   'P 1'
#
loop_
_entity.id
_entity.type
_entity.pdbx_description
1 polymer ?
#
loop_
_entity_poly.entity_id
_entity_poly.type
_entity_poly.pdbx_seq_one_letter_code
_entity_poly.pdbx_strand_id
1 'polypeptide(L)'
;MSLDLGSYDYVQRVYNQNMRIAKYRLPKTLADGIQTPIDDGLIKLTLDIQNQRVIKATIVTTNPQSTEYMQTFEGFEFGFNAVSTWIQNYEESTSTHGPSKGIVKGMLADYNTTPDNVLTVSLTRVSGSPEE
;
A
#
# COMPACT_ATOMS: atom_id res chain seq x y z
N MET A 1 19.79 -9.12 -4.78
CA MET A 1 18.63 -8.32 -5.21
C MET A 1 17.80 -8.06 -3.98
N SER A 2 17.53 -6.80 -3.66
CA SER A 2 16.69 -6.47 -2.51
C SER A 2 15.23 -6.43 -2.99
N LEU A 3 14.36 -7.20 -2.33
CA LEU A 3 12.92 -7.30 -2.64
C LEU A 3 12.09 -6.35 -1.78
N ASP A 4 12.67 -5.21 -1.41
CA ASP A 4 12.01 -4.18 -0.62
C ASP A 4 11.37 -3.10 -1.51
N LEU A 5 10.45 -2.35 -0.91
CA LEU A 5 9.77 -1.22 -1.51
C LEU A 5 10.64 0.05 -1.53
N GLY A 6 11.71 0.05 -0.74
CA GLY A 6 12.62 1.17 -0.51
C GLY A 6 12.91 1.37 0.97
N SER A 7 13.83 2.28 1.27
CA SER A 7 14.06 2.81 2.61
C SER A 7 12.77 3.40 3.21
N TYR A 8 12.60 3.26 4.52
CA TYR A 8 11.47 3.87 5.19
C TYR A 8 11.40 5.39 4.93
N ASP A 9 12.54 6.08 4.99
CA ASP A 9 12.62 7.52 4.70
C ASP A 9 12.15 7.86 3.28
N TYR A 10 12.55 7.07 2.27
CA TYR A 10 12.07 7.25 0.90
C TYR A 10 10.56 7.01 0.80
N VAL A 11 10.07 5.87 1.28
CA VAL A 11 8.65 5.48 1.21
C VAL A 11 7.78 6.51 1.94
N GLN A 12 8.16 6.87 3.16
CA GLN A 12 7.51 7.90 3.98
C GLN A 12 7.41 9.22 3.23
N ARG A 13 8.53 9.68 2.65
CA ARG A 13 8.59 10.97 1.95
C ARG A 13 7.66 10.98 0.74
N VAL A 14 7.77 10.00 -0.15
CA VAL A 14 6.96 10.01 -1.38
C VAL A 14 5.49 9.80 -1.07
N TYR A 15 5.16 8.91 -0.13
CA TYR A 15 3.80 8.73 0.35
C TYR A 15 3.21 10.03 0.91
N ASN A 16 3.93 10.69 1.84
CA ASN A 16 3.43 11.93 2.48
C ASN A 16 3.36 13.13 1.53
N GLN A 17 4.18 13.16 0.47
CA GLN A 17 4.11 14.18 -0.58
C GLN A 17 2.79 14.11 -1.35
N ASN A 18 2.21 12.91 -1.48
CA ASN A 18 0.96 12.68 -2.21
C ASN A 18 -0.27 12.58 -1.28
N MET A 19 -0.06 12.40 0.03
CA MET A 19 -1.13 12.32 1.02
C MET A 19 -1.71 13.69 1.39
N ARG A 20 -2.97 13.92 1.00
CA ARG A 20 -3.71 15.16 1.31
C ARG A 20 -4.43 15.09 2.66
N ILE A 21 -4.78 13.89 3.12
CA ILE A 21 -5.45 13.70 4.42
C ILE A 21 -4.39 13.60 5.52
N ALA A 22 -4.25 14.67 6.31
CA ALA A 22 -3.19 14.80 7.31
C ALA A 22 -3.15 13.63 8.32
N LYS A 23 -4.31 13.09 8.73
CA LYS A 23 -4.40 11.96 9.68
C LYS A 23 -3.83 10.64 9.14
N TYR A 24 -3.67 10.51 7.81
CA TYR A 24 -3.12 9.32 7.18
C TYR A 24 -1.67 9.48 6.75
N ARG A 25 -1.00 10.57 7.13
CA ARG A 25 0.43 10.70 6.88
C ARG A 25 1.23 9.72 7.74
N LEU A 26 2.25 9.12 7.13
CA LEU A 26 3.22 8.29 7.83
C LEU A 26 4.04 9.13 8.82
N PRO A 27 4.38 8.60 10.01
CA PRO A 27 5.29 9.25 10.95
C PRO A 27 6.67 9.51 10.34
N LYS A 28 7.44 10.45 10.88
CA LYS A 28 8.81 10.70 10.37
C LYS A 28 9.76 9.51 10.53
N THR A 29 9.51 8.65 11.52
CA THR A 29 10.36 7.50 11.84
C THR A 29 9.49 6.34 12.29
N LEU A 30 9.86 5.12 11.89
CA LEU A 30 9.30 3.87 12.41
C LEU A 30 10.42 2.88 12.70
N ALA A 31 10.24 2.07 13.74
CA ALA A 31 11.17 1.01 14.08
C ALA A 31 11.02 -0.18 13.12
N ASP A 32 12.04 -1.05 13.09
CA ASP A 32 11.95 -2.35 12.42
C ASP A 32 10.85 -3.22 13.05
N GLY A 33 10.38 -4.21 12.29
CA GLY A 33 9.26 -5.10 12.63
C GLY A 33 7.95 -4.69 11.94
N ILE A 34 6.86 -5.30 12.40
CA ILE A 34 5.51 -5.01 11.92
C ILE A 34 5.00 -3.75 12.63
N GLN A 35 4.81 -2.68 11.86
CA GLN A 35 4.35 -1.38 12.35
C GLN A 35 2.94 -1.10 11.82
N THR A 36 2.06 -0.54 12.66
CA THR A 36 0.70 -0.15 12.26
C THR A 36 0.50 1.36 12.47
N PRO A 37 1.03 2.21 11.57
CA PRO A 37 0.93 3.66 11.71
C PRO A 37 -0.49 4.22 11.59
N ILE A 38 -1.43 3.46 11.02
CA ILE A 38 -2.84 3.87 10.87
C ILE A 38 -3.72 2.68 11.27
N ASP A 39 -4.64 2.90 12.20
CA ASP A 39 -5.71 1.99 12.57
C ASP A 39 -6.88 2.81 13.14
N ASP A 40 -7.82 3.21 12.28
CA ASP A 40 -8.96 4.07 12.65
C ASP A 40 -10.33 3.42 12.42
N GLY A 41 -10.35 2.10 12.18
CA GLY A 41 -11.56 1.33 11.87
C GLY A 41 -12.05 1.45 10.43
N LEU A 42 -11.73 2.55 9.73
CA LEU A 42 -11.93 2.68 8.28
C LEU A 42 -10.72 2.13 7.53
N ILE A 43 -9.52 2.60 7.90
CA ILE A 43 -8.24 2.18 7.31
C ILE A 43 -7.37 1.56 8.40
N LYS A 44 -6.75 0.43 8.05
CA LYS A 44 -5.61 -0.15 8.77
C LYS A 44 -4.42 -0.28 7.82
N LEU A 45 -3.37 0.49 8.04
CA LEU A 45 -2.12 0.41 7.30
C LEU A 45 -1.06 -0.27 8.15
N THR A 46 -0.47 -1.33 7.62
CA THR A 46 0.62 -2.08 8.24
C THR A 46 1.85 -2.07 7.32
N LEU A 47 3.02 -1.84 7.89
CA LEU A 47 4.31 -1.89 7.21
C LEU A 47 5.19 -2.96 7.87
N ASP A 48 5.76 -3.86 7.08
CA ASP A 48 6.83 -4.75 7.52
C ASP A 48 8.17 -4.08 7.19
N ILE A 49 8.97 -3.76 8.21
CA ILE A 49 10.22 -3.02 8.07
C ILE A 49 11.38 -3.87 8.59
N GLN A 50 12.42 -4.03 7.78
CA GLN A 50 13.63 -4.78 8.14
C GLN A 50 14.87 -3.99 7.76
N ASN A 51 15.76 -3.72 8.72
CA ASN A 51 16.94 -2.87 8.51
C ASN A 51 16.56 -1.52 7.88
N GLN A 52 15.46 -0.92 8.34
CA GLN A 52 14.89 0.32 7.81
C GLN A 52 14.52 0.26 6.31
N ARG A 53 14.30 -0.94 5.77
CA ARG A 53 13.73 -1.19 4.44
C ARG A 53 12.30 -1.67 4.59
N VAL A 54 11.36 -1.06 3.88
CA VAL A 54 9.96 -1.52 3.88
C VAL A 54 9.85 -2.74 2.97
N ILE A 55 9.57 -3.91 3.52
CA ILE A 55 9.46 -5.17 2.77
C ILE A 55 8.06 -5.34 2.19
N LYS A 56 7.04 -4.92 2.96
CA LYS A 56 5.63 -5.07 2.59
C LYS A 56 4.82 -3.92 3.16
N ALA A 57 3.86 -3.43 2.38
CA ALA A 57 2.78 -2.59 2.88
C ALA A 57 1.46 -3.34 2.73
N THR A 58 0.60 -3.29 3.75
CA THR A 58 -0.74 -3.87 3.71
C THR A 58 -1.75 -2.83 4.15
N ILE A 59 -2.75 -2.59 3.31
CA ILE A 59 -3.89 -1.73 3.60
C ILE A 59 -5.12 -2.60 3.72
N VAL A 60 -5.85 -2.46 4.82
CA VAL A 60 -7.20 -3.01 4.99
C VAL A 60 -8.18 -1.85 5.06
N THR A 61 -9.30 -1.95 4.36
CA THR A 61 -10.39 -0.98 4.42
C THR A 61 -11.75 -1.65 4.52
N THR A 62 -12.64 -1.07 5.32
CA THR A 62 -14.06 -1.47 5.39
C THR A 62 -14.94 -0.74 4.37
N ASN A 63 -14.38 0.25 3.67
CA ASN A 63 -15.04 0.95 2.57
C ASN A 63 -14.06 1.17 1.41
N PRO A 64 -13.98 0.22 0.45
CA PRO A 64 -13.06 0.27 -0.68
C PRO A 64 -13.30 1.44 -1.63
N GLN A 65 -14.48 2.08 -1.60
CA GLN A 65 -14.83 3.21 -2.46
C GLN A 65 -14.64 4.57 -1.76
N SER A 66 -14.16 4.55 -0.50
CA SER A 66 -13.91 5.78 0.26
C SER A 66 -12.75 6.59 -0.33
N THR A 67 -12.85 7.92 -0.22
CA THR A 67 -11.76 8.82 -0.63
C THR A 67 -10.50 8.58 0.20
N GLU A 68 -10.68 8.21 1.46
CA GLU A 68 -9.65 7.80 2.41
C GLU A 68 -8.83 6.62 1.91
N TYR A 69 -9.49 5.56 1.44
CA TYR A 69 -8.81 4.41 0.85
C TYR A 69 -8.09 4.80 -0.44
N MET A 70 -8.78 5.48 -1.36
CA MET A 70 -8.18 5.84 -2.66
C MET A 70 -6.91 6.68 -2.48
N GLN A 71 -6.94 7.70 -1.61
CA GLN A 71 -5.73 8.49 -1.31
C GLN A 71 -4.64 7.69 -0.60
N THR A 72 -5.02 6.77 0.30
CA THR A 72 -4.05 5.90 0.99
C THR A 72 -3.33 5.01 0.00
N PHE A 73 -4.05 4.42 -0.95
CA PHE A 73 -3.46 3.56 -1.98
C PHE A 73 -2.65 4.36 -3.01
N GLU A 74 -3.20 5.46 -3.53
CA GLU A 74 -2.50 6.36 -4.46
C GLU A 74 -1.18 6.87 -3.88
N GLY A 75 -1.13 7.17 -2.57
CA GLY A 75 0.11 7.56 -1.89
C GLY A 75 1.27 6.58 -2.12
N PHE A 76 0.97 5.29 -2.22
CA PHE A 76 1.96 4.28 -2.61
C PHE A 76 2.17 4.20 -4.12
N GLU A 77 1.11 4.30 -4.94
CA GLU A 77 1.26 4.24 -6.41
C GLU A 77 2.18 5.34 -6.97
N PHE A 78 2.11 6.56 -6.42
CA PHE A 78 3.02 7.65 -6.78
C PHE A 78 4.48 7.33 -6.39
N GLY A 79 4.69 6.63 -5.26
CA GLY A 79 6.00 6.13 -4.82
C GLY A 79 6.67 5.18 -5.80
N PHE A 80 5.89 4.51 -6.63
CA PHE A 80 6.33 3.47 -7.55
C PHE A 80 6.22 3.86 -9.02
N ASN A 81 5.85 5.11 -9.32
CA ASN A 81 5.52 5.56 -10.68
C ASN A 81 4.50 4.62 -11.37
N ALA A 82 3.50 4.13 -10.62
CA ALA A 82 2.55 3.10 -11.04
C ALA A 82 1.08 3.56 -10.90
N VAL A 83 0.83 4.87 -10.90
CA VAL A 83 -0.51 5.47 -10.73
C VAL A 83 -1.51 4.90 -11.73
N SER A 84 -2.69 4.51 -11.21
CA SER A 84 -3.81 3.94 -11.99
C SER A 84 -3.50 2.64 -12.74
N THR A 85 -2.37 1.98 -12.44
CA THR A 85 -1.98 0.77 -13.20
C THR A 85 -2.61 -0.50 -12.63
N TRP A 86 -3.02 -0.48 -11.35
CA TRP A 86 -3.71 -1.61 -10.71
C TRP A 86 -5.23 -1.45 -10.63
N ILE A 87 -5.80 -0.43 -11.26
CA ILE A 87 -7.23 -0.12 -11.16
C ILE A 87 -8.11 -1.30 -11.58
N GLN A 88 -7.74 -2.02 -12.63
CA GLN A 88 -8.49 -3.20 -13.10
C GLN A 88 -8.53 -4.33 -12.06
N ASN A 89 -7.42 -4.58 -11.36
CA ASN A 89 -7.36 -5.61 -10.32
C ASN A 89 -8.16 -5.21 -9.08
N TYR A 90 -8.10 -3.93 -8.72
CA TYR A 90 -8.95 -3.38 -7.66
C TYR A 90 -10.44 -3.51 -8.02
N GLU A 91 -10.83 -3.11 -9.23
CA GLU A 91 -12.22 -3.20 -9.71
C GLU A 91 -12.71 -4.64 -9.76
N GLU A 92 -11.87 -5.57 -10.24
CA GLU A 92 -12.19 -7.00 -10.26
C GLU A 92 -12.41 -7.54 -8.84
N SER A 93 -11.47 -7.26 -7.92
CA SER A 93 -11.56 -7.75 -6.54
C SER A 93 -12.80 -7.23 -5.83
N THR A 94 -13.08 -5.91 -5.95
CA THR A 94 -14.21 -5.27 -5.29
C THR A 94 -15.55 -5.64 -5.92
N SER A 95 -15.61 -5.85 -7.24
CA SER A 95 -16.85 -6.28 -7.90
C SER A 95 -17.19 -7.73 -7.61
N THR A 96 -16.18 -8.62 -7.60
CA THR A 96 -16.37 -10.06 -7.41
C THR A 96 -16.40 -10.49 -5.95
N HIS A 97 -15.98 -9.62 -5.02
CA HIS A 97 -15.75 -9.97 -3.61
C HIS A 97 -14.81 -11.18 -3.50
N GLY A 98 -13.68 -11.08 -4.22
CA GLY A 98 -12.70 -12.15 -4.34
C GLY A 98 -11.27 -11.65 -4.56
N PRO A 99 -10.32 -12.57 -4.81
CA PRO A 99 -8.92 -12.21 -5.01
C PRO A 99 -8.67 -11.66 -6.43
N SER A 100 -7.76 -10.70 -6.56
CA SER A 100 -7.19 -10.27 -7.84
C SER A 100 -5.75 -9.78 -7.65
N LYS A 101 -4.88 -9.92 -8.65
CA LYS A 101 -3.46 -9.59 -8.53
C LYS A 101 -2.90 -8.96 -9.80
N GLY A 102 -2.06 -7.94 -9.65
CA GLY A 102 -1.36 -7.30 -10.76
C GLY A 102 0.10 -7.03 -10.45
N ILE A 103 0.98 -7.27 -11.42
CA ILE A 103 2.41 -6.92 -11.33
C ILE A 103 2.71 -5.76 -12.28
N VAL A 104 3.27 -4.68 -11.75
CA VAL A 104 3.64 -3.48 -12.51
C VAL A 104 5.04 -3.06 -12.07
N LYS A 105 5.99 -2.92 -13.01
CA LYS A 105 7.37 -2.47 -12.71
C LYS A 105 8.06 -3.25 -11.56
N GLY A 106 7.79 -4.56 -11.48
CA GLY A 106 8.33 -5.44 -10.44
C GLY A 106 7.65 -5.32 -9.07
N MET A 107 6.58 -4.55 -8.98
CA MET A 107 5.71 -4.42 -7.81
C MET A 107 4.45 -5.28 -7.99
N LEU A 108 4.16 -6.15 -7.02
CA LEU A 108 2.93 -6.91 -6.92
C LEU A 108 1.95 -6.18 -6.02
N ALA A 109 0.73 -5.94 -6.52
CA ALA A 109 -0.44 -5.64 -5.71
C ALA A 109 -1.33 -6.89 -5.64
N ASP A 110 -1.55 -7.39 -4.43
CA ASP A 110 -2.36 -8.58 -4.14
C ASP A 110 -3.62 -8.16 -3.37
N TYR A 111 -4.75 -8.16 -4.07
CA TYR A 111 -6.05 -7.73 -3.55
C TYR A 111 -6.89 -8.93 -3.14
N ASN A 112 -7.67 -8.75 -2.08
CA ASN A 112 -8.76 -9.66 -1.70
C ASN A 112 -9.87 -8.87 -1.00
N THR A 113 -11.06 -8.85 -1.58
CA THR A 113 -12.26 -8.26 -0.97
C THR A 113 -13.12 -9.37 -0.40
N THR A 114 -13.50 -9.27 0.87
CA THR A 114 -14.39 -10.26 1.50
C THR A 114 -15.85 -10.02 1.11
N PRO A 115 -16.77 -10.99 1.34
CA PRO A 115 -18.21 -10.78 1.18
C PRO A 115 -18.78 -9.63 2.01
N ASP A 116 -18.13 -9.26 3.11
CA ASP A 116 -18.50 -8.11 3.96
C ASP A 116 -17.93 -6.78 3.44
N ASN A 117 -17.47 -6.74 2.18
CA ASN A 117 -16.88 -5.58 1.52
C ASN A 117 -15.59 -5.05 2.20
N VAL A 118 -14.88 -5.92 2.93
CA VAL A 118 -13.58 -5.58 3.50
C VAL A 118 -12.49 -5.89 2.48
N LEU A 119 -11.85 -4.86 1.95
CA LEU A 119 -10.73 -5.00 1.02
C LEU A 119 -9.41 -5.05 1.79
N THR A 120 -8.59 -6.05 1.47
CA THR A 120 -7.17 -6.09 1.81
C THR A 120 -6.34 -5.99 0.54
N VAL A 121 -5.37 -5.09 0.51
CA VAL A 121 -4.34 -5.04 -0.52
C VAL A 121 -2.95 -5.13 0.12
N SER A 122 -2.10 -5.99 -0.45
CA SER A 122 -0.68 -6.07 -0.09
C SER A 122 0.20 -5.65 -1.25
N LEU A 123 1.18 -4.80 -0.97
CA LEU A 123 2.20 -4.34 -1.91
C LEU A 123 3.54 -4.97 -1.55
N THR A 124 4.15 -5.69 -2.49
CA THR A 124 5.48 -6.29 -2.36
C THR A 124 6.29 -6.11 -3.64
N ARG A 125 7.62 -6.08 -3.52
CA ARG A 125 8.49 -6.15 -4.70
C ARG A 125 8.77 -7.62 -5.03
N VAL A 126 8.57 -8.01 -6.27
CA VAL A 126 8.81 -9.36 -6.79
C VAL A 126 9.95 -9.41 -7.82
N SER A 127 10.34 -8.26 -8.37
CA SER A 127 11.53 -8.14 -9.23
C SER A 127 12.08 -6.71 -9.25
N GLY A 128 13.31 -6.56 -9.76
CA GLY A 128 14.01 -5.27 -9.84
C GLY A 128 14.55 -4.79 -8.49
N SER A 129 14.80 -3.49 -8.37
CA SER A 129 15.24 -2.81 -7.15
C SER A 129 14.55 -1.45 -7.05
N PRO A 130 14.33 -0.91 -5.84
CA PRO A 130 13.79 0.43 -5.70
C PRO A 130 14.75 1.47 -6.32
N GLU A 131 14.19 2.39 -7.10
CA GLU A 131 14.88 3.60 -7.59
C GLU A 131 14.72 4.68 -6.51
N GLU A 132 15.68 4.77 -5.58
CA GLU A 132 15.71 5.76 -4.48
C GLU A 132 16.49 7.04 -4.84
#